data_AF-A0A0K9YSN0-F1
#
_entry.id   AF-A0A0K9YSN0-F1
#
_cell.length_a   1.000
_cell.length_b   1.000
_cell.length_c   1.000
_cell.angle_alpha   90.00
_cell.angle_beta   90.00
_cell.angle_gamma   90.00
#
_symmetry.space_group_name_H-M   'P 1'
#
loop_
_entity.id
_entity.type
_entity.pdbx_description
1 polymer ?
#
loop_
_entity_poly.entity_id
_entity_poly.type
_entity_poly.pdbx_seq_one_letter_code
_entity_poly.pdbx_strand_id
1 'polypeptide(L)'
;MRKYVIMCFLSSMYILVGKMLIFLLADQHALGNTSIYPFFNNAYYIIGVIIVIWTVKMIYRKGFHRNKKELIIDYLIYIVIVLLVYTLTNMIIDKYLAHLMGL
;
A
#
# COMPACT_ATOMS: atom_id res chain seq x y z
N MET A 1 -11.06 -14.33 -12.63
CA MET A 1 -10.77 -14.08 -11.18
C MET A 1 -9.28 -13.88 -10.89
N ARG A 2 -8.35 -14.69 -11.41
CA ARG A 2 -6.90 -14.58 -11.16
C ARG A 2 -6.30 -13.16 -11.26
N LYS A 3 -6.57 -12.41 -12.34
CA LYS A 3 -5.99 -11.06 -12.55
C LYS A 3 -6.35 -10.04 -11.45
N TYR A 4 -7.54 -10.17 -10.86
CA TYR A 4 -8.01 -9.28 -9.79
C TYR A 4 -7.28 -9.56 -8.47
N VAL A 5 -7.15 -10.84 -8.12
CA VAL A 5 -6.43 -11.27 -6.91
C VAL A 5 -4.96 -10.85 -7.00
N ILE A 6 -4.34 -11.01 -8.17
CA ILE A 6 -2.96 -10.59 -8.43
C ILE A 6 -2.79 -9.07 -8.23
N MET A 7 -3.74 -8.25 -8.69
CA MET A 7 -3.67 -6.80 -8.48
C MET A 7 -3.88 -6.39 -7.02
N CYS A 8 -4.83 -7.00 -6.32
CA CYS A 8 -5.00 -6.76 -4.89
C CYS A 8 -3.74 -7.14 -4.11
N PHE A 9 -3.10 -8.26 -4.49
CA PHE A 9 -1.84 -8.70 -3.90
C PHE A 9 -0.70 -7.74 -4.20
N LEU A 10 -0.53 -7.30 -5.45
CA LEU A 10 0.47 -6.29 -5.83
C LEU A 10 0.27 -4.98 -5.08
N SER A 11 -0.97 -4.51 -4.96
CA SER A 11 -1.33 -3.32 -4.19
C SER A 11 -0.97 -3.48 -2.71
N SER A 12 -1.23 -4.65 -2.14
CA SER A 12 -0.93 -4.93 -0.74
C SER A 12 0.57 -5.01 -0.48
N MET A 13 1.31 -5.73 -1.34
CA MET A 13 2.76 -5.84 -1.27
C MET A 13 3.44 -4.48 -1.44
N TYR A 14 2.92 -3.64 -2.34
CA TYR A 14 3.45 -2.29 -2.54
C TYR A 14 3.32 -1.42 -1.27
N ILE A 15 2.13 -1.43 -0.64
CA ILE A 15 1.90 -0.68 0.60
C ILE A 15 2.84 -1.17 1.71
N LEU A 16 2.95 -2.48 1.86
CA LEU A 16 3.73 -3.09 2.93
C LEU A 16 5.23 -2.85 2.76
N VAL A 17 5.79 -3.26 1.62
CA VAL A 17 7.23 -3.14 1.35
C VAL A 17 7.63 -1.68 1.16
N GLY A 18 6.83 -0.89 0.44
CA GLY A 18 7.14 0.51 0.17
C GLY A 18 7.17 1.35 1.44
N LYS A 19 6.22 1.16 2.36
CA LYS A 19 6.21 1.89 3.63
C LYS A 19 7.34 1.47 4.57
N MET A 20 7.67 0.17 4.62
CA MET A 20 8.86 -0.29 5.37
C MET A 20 10.15 0.30 4.82
N LEU A 21 10.29 0.39 3.49
CA LEU A 21 11.44 1.02 2.84
C LEU A 21 11.55 2.52 3.18
N ILE A 22 10.45 3.26 3.15
CA ILE A 22 10.44 4.66 3.57
C ILE A 22 10.83 4.78 5.03
N PHE A 23 10.31 3.93 5.91
CA PHE A 23 10.67 3.93 7.33
C PHE A 23 12.16 3.68 7.52
N LEU A 24 12.73 2.69 6.81
CA LEU A 24 14.17 2.42 6.80
C LEU A 24 15.00 3.61 6.29
N LEU A 25 14.50 4.33 5.29
CA LEU A 25 15.13 5.56 4.78
C LEU A 25 14.96 6.77 5.71
N ALA A 26 13.96 6.74 6.60
CA ALA A 26 13.69 7.79 7.57
C ALA A 26 14.60 7.72 8.80
N ASP A 27 15.24 6.57 9.03
CA ASP A 27 16.12 6.36 10.17
C ASP A 27 17.31 7.33 10.12
N GLN A 28 17.39 8.18 11.15
CA GLN A 28 18.37 9.24 11.29
C GLN A 28 19.81 8.69 11.36
N HIS A 29 19.99 7.44 11.76
CA HIS A 29 21.31 6.80 11.87
C HIS A 29 21.87 6.26 10.53
N ALA A 30 21.03 5.95 9.54
CA ALA A 30 21.49 5.37 8.27
C ALA A 30 21.75 6.42 7.18
N LEU A 31 20.99 7.52 7.14
CA LEU A 31 21.06 8.49 6.05
C LEU A 31 21.00 9.97 6.46
N GLY A 32 20.82 10.31 7.75
CA GLY A 32 20.64 11.69 8.18
C GLY A 32 19.49 12.40 7.44
N ASN A 33 19.27 13.68 7.71
CA ASN A 33 18.27 14.51 7.02
C ASN A 33 18.71 14.81 5.57
N THR A 34 18.85 13.77 4.75
CA THR A 34 19.24 13.87 3.34
C THR A 34 18.02 14.20 2.49
N SER A 35 18.22 15.05 1.48
CA SER A 35 17.21 15.46 0.48
C SER A 35 16.52 14.29 -0.26
N ILE A 36 17.06 13.09 -0.10
CA ILE A 36 16.63 11.84 -0.71
C ILE A 36 15.36 11.27 -0.04
N TYR A 37 15.24 11.40 1.28
CA TYR A 37 14.06 10.93 2.02
C TYR A 37 12.73 11.55 1.53
N PRO A 38 12.57 12.89 1.46
CA PRO A 38 11.31 13.49 1.01
C PRO A 38 10.98 13.15 -0.45
N PHE A 39 12.00 12.93 -1.29
CA PHE A 39 11.80 12.49 -2.67
C PHE A 39 11.19 11.08 -2.73
N PHE A 40 11.77 10.11 -2.01
CA PHE A 40 11.25 8.74 -1.96
C PHE A 40 9.88 8.65 -1.29
N ASN A 41 9.65 9.42 -0.23
CA ASN A 41 8.37 9.50 0.44
C ASN A 41 7.27 10.02 -0.52
N ASN A 42 7.55 11.09 -1.27
CA ASN A 42 6.61 11.60 -2.29
C ASN A 42 6.38 10.60 -3.42
N ALA A 43 7.46 9.97 -3.93
CA ALA A 43 7.36 8.96 -4.97
C ALA A 43 6.48 7.78 -4.53
N TYR A 44 6.59 7.35 -3.27
CA TYR A 44 5.75 6.30 -2.72
C TYR A 44 4.26 6.64 -2.74
N TYR A 45 3.88 7.84 -2.30
CA TYR A 45 2.49 8.24 -2.32
C TYR A 45 1.95 8.37 -3.76
N ILE A 46 2.75 8.93 -4.68
CA ILE A 46 2.36 9.07 -6.10
C ILE A 46 2.12 7.69 -6.73
N ILE A 47 3.06 6.77 -6.59
CA ILE A 47 2.94 5.41 -7.14
C ILE A 47 1.78 4.65 -6.45
N GLY A 48 1.60 4.83 -5.14
CA GLY A 48 0.48 4.26 -4.40
C GLY A 48 -0.88 4.68 -4.97
N VAL A 49 -1.07 5.97 -5.26
CA VAL A 49 -2.28 6.49 -5.91
C VAL A 49 -2.49 5.86 -7.30
N ILE A 50 -1.43 5.73 -8.11
CA ILE A 50 -1.50 5.11 -9.44
C ILE A 50 -1.99 3.65 -9.32
N ILE A 51 -1.46 2.88 -8.36
CA ILE A 51 -1.83 1.49 -8.15
C ILE A 51 -3.30 1.36 -7.71
N VAL A 52 -3.77 2.24 -6.81
CA VAL A 52 -5.17 2.28 -6.39
C VAL A 52 -6.09 2.57 -7.57
N ILE A 53 -5.79 3.60 -8.37
CA ILE A 53 -6.57 3.94 -9.56
C ILE A 53 -6.62 2.77 -10.54
N TRP A 54 -5.48 2.10 -10.75
CA TRP A 54 -5.41 0.98 -11.68
C TRP A 54 -6.23 -0.22 -11.20
N THR A 55 -6.17 -0.51 -9.90
CA THR A 55 -6.95 -1.59 -9.26
C THR A 55 -8.44 -1.30 -9.32
N VAL A 56 -8.86 -0.06 -9.01
CA VAL A 56 -10.26 0.41 -9.11
C VAL A 56 -10.79 0.29 -10.54
N LYS A 57 -10.00 0.68 -11.53
CA LYS A 57 -10.35 0.57 -12.97
C LYS A 57 -10.53 -0.89 -13.39
N MET A 58 -9.74 -1.80 -12.81
CA MET A 58 -9.84 -3.23 -13.08
C MET A 58 -11.05 -3.87 -12.41
N ILE A 59 -11.40 -3.45 -11.18
CA ILE A 59 -12.67 -3.83 -10.53
C ILE A 59 -13.86 -3.39 -11.39
N TYR A 60 -13.86 -2.13 -11.83
CA TYR A 60 -14.92 -1.58 -12.68
C TYR A 60 -15.10 -2.38 -13.98
N ARG A 61 -14.01 -2.58 -14.74
CA ARG A 61 -14.05 -3.32 -16.00
C ARG A 61 -14.60 -4.75 -15.85
N LYS A 62 -14.28 -5.40 -14.73
CA LYS A 62 -14.74 -6.77 -14.44
C LYS A 62 -16.19 -6.82 -13.98
N GLY A 63 -16.65 -5.80 -13.25
CA GLY A 63 -18.01 -5.71 -12.74
C GLY A 63 -18.98 -4.95 -13.66
N PHE A 64 -18.53 -4.42 -14.80
CA PHE A 64 -19.36 -3.65 -15.74
C PHE A 64 -20.60 -4.42 -16.24
N HIS A 65 -20.50 -5.75 -16.36
CA HIS A 65 -21.61 -6.63 -16.75
C HIS A 65 -22.32 -7.30 -15.55
N ARG A 66 -21.93 -6.97 -14.32
CA ARG A 66 -22.47 -7.55 -13.08
C ARG A 66 -23.43 -6.58 -12.40
N ASN A 67 -24.19 -7.10 -11.45
CA ASN A 67 -25.16 -6.32 -10.69
C ASN A 67 -24.46 -5.21 -9.87
N LYS A 68 -25.03 -4.00 -9.83
CA LYS A 68 -24.42 -2.83 -9.16
C LYS A 68 -24.07 -3.09 -7.69
N LYS A 69 -24.88 -3.91 -7.00
CA LYS A 69 -24.64 -4.31 -5.60
C LYS A 69 -23.36 -5.13 -5.43
N GLU A 70 -23.08 -6.05 -6.35
CA GLU A 70 -21.86 -6.88 -6.31
C GLU A 70 -20.60 -6.03 -6.55
N LEU A 71 -20.68 -5.06 -7.46
CA LEU A 71 -19.59 -4.13 -7.72
C LEU A 71 -19.22 -3.30 -6.47
N ILE A 72 -20.23 -2.83 -5.72
CA ILE A 72 -20.01 -2.08 -4.47
C ILE A 72 -19.33 -2.98 -3.42
N ILE A 73 -19.76 -4.23 -3.31
CA ILE A 73 -19.13 -5.21 -2.39
C ILE A 73 -17.67 -5.44 -2.76
N ASP A 74 -17.34 -5.59 -4.04
CA ASP A 74 -15.96 -5.76 -4.51
C ASP A 74 -15.08 -4.55 -4.13
N TYR A 75 -15.60 -3.32 -4.23
CA TYR A 75 -14.88 -2.12 -3.77
C TYR A 75 -14.70 -2.08 -2.25
N LEU A 76 -15.74 -2.41 -1.49
CA LEU A 76 -15.67 -2.47 -0.02
C LEU A 76 -14.62 -3.47 0.44
N ILE A 77 -14.59 -4.67 -0.16
CA ILE A 77 -13.58 -5.69 0.14
C ILE A 77 -12.18 -5.15 -0.13
N TYR A 78 -11.96 -4.48 -1.26
CA TYR A 78 -10.66 -3.90 -1.57
C TYR A 78 -10.24 -2.83 -0.55
N ILE A 79 -11.15 -1.94 -0.15
CA ILE A 79 -10.87 -0.91 0.87
C ILE A 79 -10.48 -1.55 2.21
N VAL A 80 -11.22 -2.58 2.65
CA VAL A 80 -10.93 -3.31 3.89
C VAL A 80 -9.55 -3.97 3.82
N ILE A 81 -9.18 -4.57 2.68
CA ILE A 81 -7.85 -5.16 2.49
C ILE A 81 -6.75 -4.09 2.60
N VAL A 82 -6.92 -2.95 1.93
CA VAL A 82 -5.95 -1.84 1.99
C VAL A 82 -5.77 -1.34 3.42
N LEU A 83 -6.86 -1.16 4.18
CA LEU A 83 -6.80 -0.74 5.59
C LEU A 83 -6.12 -1.80 6.48
N LEU A 84 -6.43 -3.07 6.29
CA LEU A 84 -5.79 -4.17 7.03
C LEU A 84 -4.29 -4.22 6.75
N VAL A 85 -3.88 -4.09 5.49
CA VAL A 85 -2.47 -4.09 5.12
C VAL A 85 -1.77 -2.88 5.72
N TYR A 86 -2.39 -1.70 5.67
CA TYR A 86 -1.82 -0.48 6.23
C TYR A 86 -1.64 -0.56 7.75
N THR A 87 -2.64 -1.05 8.47
CA THR A 87 -2.58 -1.26 9.92
C THR A 87 -1.55 -2.32 10.31
N LEU A 88 -1.51 -3.45 9.61
CA LEU A 88 -0.47 -4.47 9.77
C LEU A 88 0.94 -3.90 9.53
N THR A 89 1.10 -3.10 8.47
CA THR A 89 2.39 -2.48 8.15
C THR A 89 2.85 -1.55 9.26
N ASN A 90 1.94 -0.73 9.82
CA ASN A 90 2.26 0.11 10.98
C ASN A 90 2.65 -0.73 12.20
N MET A 91 1.88 -1.77 12.52
CA MET A 91 2.21 -2.65 13.65
C MET A 91 3.58 -3.31 13.47
N ILE A 92 3.95 -3.71 12.24
CA ILE A 92 5.26 -4.29 11.97
C ILE A 92 6.36 -3.24 12.15
N ILE A 93 6.14 -2.02 11.64
CA ILE A 93 7.08 -0.91 11.82
C ILE A 93 7.29 -0.63 13.31
N ASP A 94 6.21 -0.42 14.07
CA ASP A 94 6.27 -0.03 15.47
C ASP A 94 6.87 -1.14 16.36
N LYS A 95 6.52 -2.41 16.12
CA LYS A 95 7.02 -3.53 16.96
C LYS A 95 8.41 -4.01 16.58
N TYR A 96 8.72 -4.06 15.30
CA TYR A 96 9.94 -4.73 14.83
C TYR A 96 10.98 -3.75 14.33
N LEU A 97 10.60 -2.74 13.54
CA LEU A 97 11.57 -1.82 12.95
C LEU A 97 11.98 -0.71 13.94
N ALA A 98 11.03 -0.10 14.65
CA ALA A 98 11.35 0.91 15.67
C ALA A 98 12.20 0.32 16.81
N HIS A 99 11.84 -0.88 17.29
CA HIS A 99 12.59 -1.58 18.33
C HIS A 99 13.99 -2.02 17.86
N LEU A 100 14.20 -2.34 16.58
CA LEU A 100 15.53 -2.66 16.04
C LEU A 100 16.42 -1.43 15.91
N MET A 101 15.82 -0.26 15.67
CA MET A 101 16.53 1.00 15.47
C MET A 101 16.86 1.73 16.78
N GLY A 102 16.46 1.16 17.93
CA GLY A 102 16.75 1.74 19.24
C GLY A 102 15.95 3.01 19.55
N LEU A 103 14.76 3.14 18.97
CA LEU A 103 13.78 4.20 19.24
C LEU A 103 12.80 3.80 20.36
#